data_AF-A0A4Q3WPQ5-F1
#
_entry.id   AF-A0A4Q3WPQ5-F1
#
_cell.length_a   1.000
_cell.length_b   1.000
_cell.length_c   1.000
_cell.angle_alpha   90.00
_cell.angle_beta   90.00
_cell.angle_gamma   90.00
#
_symmetry.space_group_name_H-M   'P 1'
#
loop_
_entity.id
_entity.type
_entity.pdbx_description
1 polymer ?
#
loop_
_entity_poly.entity_id
_entity_poly.type
_entity_poly.pdbx_seq_one_letter_code
_entity_poly.pdbx_strand_id
1 'polypeptide(L)' 'ARQEGLSYSVFMGGLKKANVQVDRKVLAHLAAFENTAFKAIVAQAKTALNK' A
#
# COMPACT_ATOMS: atom_id res chain seq x y z
N ALA A 1 6.01 1.65 2.14
CA ALA A 1 6.22 0.35 1.46
C ALA A 1 7.62 -0.19 1.74
N ARG A 2 8.71 0.49 1.31
CA ARG A 2 10.08 -0.01 1.55
C ARG A 2 10.44 -0.19 3.02
N GLN A 3 10.04 0.74 3.90
CA GLN A 3 10.22 0.60 5.36
C GLN A 3 9.48 -0.61 5.95
N GLU A 4 8.46 -1.10 5.27
CA GLU A 4 7.64 -2.23 5.67
C GLU A 4 8.07 -3.53 4.95
N GLY A 5 9.22 -3.52 4.26
CA GLY A 5 9.75 -4.67 3.52
C GLY A 5 9.10 -4.92 2.16
N LEU A 6 8.25 -4.01 1.67
CA LEU A 6 7.59 -4.16 0.37
C LEU A 6 8.22 -3.26 -0.69
N SER A 7 8.54 -3.85 -1.84
CA SER A 7 8.82 -3.07 -3.03
C SER A 7 7.54 -2.42 -3.55
N TYR A 8 7.68 -1.33 -4.30
CA TYR A 8 6.53 -0.63 -4.89
C TYR A 8 5.68 -1.55 -5.76
N SER A 9 6.30 -2.39 -6.58
CA SER A 9 5.61 -3.35 -7.45
C SER A 9 4.84 -4.40 -6.66
N VAL A 10 5.42 -4.93 -5.57
CA VAL A 10 4.75 -5.89 -4.69
C VAL A 10 3.56 -5.22 -3.99
N PHE A 11 3.76 -4.02 -3.44
CA PHE A 11 2.69 -3.25 -2.81
C PHE A 11 1.52 -2.97 -3.78
N MET A 12 1.81 -2.50 -5.00
CA MET A 12 0.81 -2.26 -6.04
C MET A 12 0.12 -3.56 -6.49
N GLY A 13 0.85 -4.68 -6.54
CA GLY A 13 0.28 -6.01 -6.79
C GLY A 13 -0.68 -6.44 -5.67
N GLY A 14 -0.33 -6.19 -4.41
CA GLY A 14 -1.18 -6.46 -3.25
C GLY A 14 -2.44 -5.62 -3.24
N LEU A 15 -2.36 -4.32 -3.56
CA LEU A 15 -3.54 -3.46 -3.71
C LEU A 15 -4.47 -3.95 -4.83
N LYS A 16 -3.90 -4.37 -5.96
CA LYS A 16 -4.68 -4.94 -7.06
C LYS A 16 -5.38 -6.24 -6.66
N LYS A 17 -4.70 -7.14 -5.96
CA LYS A 17 -5.29 -8.38 -5.39
C LYS A 17 -6.37 -8.09 -4.35
N ALA A 18 -6.19 -7.03 -3.56
CA ALA A 18 -7.16 -6.56 -2.58
C ALA A 18 -8.38 -5.84 -3.20
N ASN A 19 -8.43 -5.68 -4.54
CA ASN A 19 -9.39 -4.83 -5.25
C ASN A 19 -9.45 -3.37 -4.73
N VAL A 20 -8.34 -2.88 -4.17
CA VAL A 20 -8.24 -1.50 -3.69
C VAL A 20 -7.72 -0.62 -4.81
N GLN A 21 -8.62 0.16 -5.41
CA GLN A 21 -8.25 1.19 -6.38
C GLN A 21 -7.81 2.45 -5.62
N VAL A 22 -6.49 2.64 -5.50
CA VAL A 22 -5.90 3.85 -4.91
C VAL A 22 -5.18 4.64 -5.99
N ASP A 23 -5.45 5.94 -6.03
CA ASP A 23 -4.77 6.85 -6.95
C ASP A 23 -3.33 7.10 -6.51
N ARG A 24 -2.38 7.06 -7.45
CA ARG A 24 -0.94 7.14 -7.13
C ARG A 24 -0.55 8.48 -6.51
N LYS A 25 -1.22 9.55 -6.92
CA LYS A 25 -1.02 10.91 -6.38
C LYS A 25 -1.48 11.00 -4.92
N VAL A 26 -2.67 10.48 -4.64
CA VAL A 26 -3.24 10.44 -3.28
C VAL A 26 -2.38 9.55 -2.39
N LEU A 27 -1.90 8.42 -2.91
CA LEU A 27 -1.01 7.53 -2.17
C LEU A 27 0.33 8.19 -1.80
N ALA A 28 0.94 8.96 -2.71
CA ALA A 28 2.17 9.69 -2.43
C ALA A 28 1.95 10.78 -1.37
N HIS A 29 0.81 11.48 -1.45
CA HIS A 29 0.42 12.47 -0.45
C HIS A 29 0.18 11.81 0.92
N LEU A 30 -0.57 10.70 0.98
CA LEU A 30 -0.79 9.94 2.20
C LEU A 30 0.52 9.40 2.78
N ALA A 31 1.44 8.92 1.95
CA ALA A 31 2.75 8.45 2.42
C ALA A 31 3.61 9.56 3.04
N ALA A 32 3.45 10.81 2.58
CA ALA A 32 4.20 11.96 3.06
C ALA A 32 3.58 12.63 4.30
N PHE A 33 2.26 12.74 4.35
CA PHE A 33 1.54 13.49 5.39
C PHE A 33 0.87 12.60 6.43
N GLU A 34 0.42 11.40 6.07
CA GLU A 34 -0.45 10.54 6.88
C GLU A 34 0.12 9.13 7.03
N ASN A 35 1.16 9.01 7.85
CA ASN A 35 1.91 7.75 8.02
C ASN A 35 1.02 6.62 8.56
N THR A 36 0.07 6.93 9.44
CA THR A 36 -0.90 6.00 10.03
C THR A 36 -1.84 5.41 8.98
N ALA A 37 -2.44 6.26 8.15
CA ALA A 37 -3.31 5.83 7.06
C ALA A 37 -2.54 4.99 6.03
N PHE A 38 -1.33 5.42 5.68
CA PHE A 38 -0.46 4.68 4.76
C PHE A 38 -0.08 3.29 5.30
N LYS A 39 0.20 3.16 6.60
CA LYS A 39 0.45 1.86 7.25
C LYS A 39 -0.75 0.92 7.17
N ALA A 40 -1.97 1.41 7.37
CA ALA A 40 -3.18 0.60 7.23
C ALA A 40 -3.34 0.05 5.80
N ILE A 41 -3.11 0.90 4.78
CA ILE A 41 -3.15 0.49 3.38
C ILE A 41 -2.05 -0.54 3.07
N VAL A 42 -0.86 -0.35 3.61
CA VAL A 42 0.25 -1.32 3.49
C VAL A 42 -0.11 -2.65 4.13
N ALA A 43 -0.73 -2.66 5.31
CA ALA A 43 -1.20 -3.88 5.95
C ALA A 43 -2.25 -4.60 5.10
N GLN A 44 -3.23 -3.87 4.54
CA GLN A 44 -4.24 -4.42 3.65
C GLN A 44 -3.60 -5.10 2.42
N ALA A 45 -2.62 -4.44 1.81
CA ALA A 45 -1.88 -4.97 0.67
C ALA A 45 -1.04 -6.20 1.03
N LYS A 46 -0.42 -6.25 2.23
CA LYS A 46 0.29 -7.44 2.74
C LYS A 46 -0.66 -8.62 2.90
N THR A 47 -1.81 -8.40 3.52
CA THR A 47 -2.81 -9.46 3.73
C THR A 47 -3.29 -10.06 2.41
N ALA A 48 -3.48 -9.24 1.38
CA ALA A 48 -3.87 -9.71 0.06
C ALA A 48 -2.73 -10.38 -0.74
N LEU A 49 -1.46 -10.18 -0.36
CA LEU A 49 -0.32 -10.87 -0.97
C LEU A 49 -0.10 -12.28 -0.40
N ASN A 50 -0.37 -12.47 0.89
CA ASN A 50 -0.25 -13.75 1.61
C ASN A 50 -1.48 -14.66 1.47
N LYS A 51 -2.41 -14.31 0.57
CA LYS A 51 -3.56 -15.12 0.19
C LYS A 51 -3.43 -15.54 -1.27
#